data_AF-A0A4Q2SNK2-F1
#
_entry.id   AF-A0A4Q2SNK2-F1
#
_cell.length_a   1.000
_cell.length_b   1.000
_cell.length_c   1.000
_cell.angle_alpha   90.00
_cell.angle_beta   90.00
_cell.angle_gamma   90.00
#
_symmetry.space_group_name_H-M   'P 1'
#
loop_
_entity.id
_entity.type
_entity.pdbx_description
1 polymer ?
#
loop_
_entity_poly.entity_id
_entity_poly.type
_entity_poly.pdbx_seq_one_letter_code
_entity_poly.pdbx_strand_id
1 'polypeptide(L)'
;MDYTYLPTPLAISLDRVRDARGDVELDPWGQVTFEATSPEYPGLFGRSSDADEATQQLLDTIMYALPIAPEVTHALQDAGYPLEVVEAWERETEGCADRSFRHHAVTAVATLRAYTNAGIPALAACGFATLLDVVDATAVHAAGCTSQDVRRYAQMADSSGWWETDFEIIRWLRAGIVADRGALYVDHCTVEQAVAWEAFLEANEVPDDDLRSLVRIGVQPQDVADGFPVHRASFYAHCTAPWLNAVEWEAFASRHGVSDADLVGLFHLFVQPKCVAHTFPLHRAAFYAECGASWHVAMAWENALAEYGQQVDDSDLRDILAAGLEPECLLEYSAASEDAGFALGQAARTLLGLTPR
;
A
#
# COMPACT_ATOMS: atom_id res chain seq x y z
N MET A 1 8.95 -31.88 15.64
CA MET A 1 10.33 -31.36 15.82
C MET A 1 11.21 -32.49 16.33
N ASP A 2 12.52 -32.40 16.07
CA ASP A 2 13.53 -33.35 16.57
C ASP A 2 14.07 -32.85 17.92
N TYR A 3 13.75 -33.55 19.02
CA TYR A 3 14.12 -33.16 20.39
C TYR A 3 15.45 -33.77 20.86
N THR A 4 16.25 -34.34 19.94
CA THR A 4 17.55 -34.94 20.28
C THR A 4 18.56 -33.96 20.90
N TYR A 5 18.32 -32.65 20.76
CA TYR A 5 19.17 -31.57 21.26
C TYR A 5 18.84 -31.11 22.68
N LEU A 6 17.74 -31.58 23.26
CA LEU A 6 17.43 -31.25 24.63
C LEU A 6 18.42 -31.93 25.57
N PRO A 7 18.98 -31.21 26.55
CA PRO A 7 19.87 -31.82 27.52
C PRO A 7 19.11 -32.90 28.29
N THR A 8 19.72 -34.07 28.39
CA THR A 8 19.17 -35.23 29.10
C THR A 8 20.10 -35.63 30.26
N PRO A 9 19.54 -36.05 31.41
CA PRO A 9 18.12 -36.19 31.70
C PRO A 9 17.41 -34.84 31.92
N LEU A 10 16.15 -34.75 31.49
CA LEU A 10 15.26 -33.61 31.73
C LEU A 10 14.07 -34.09 32.56
N ALA A 11 13.85 -33.52 33.74
CA ALA A 11 12.65 -33.79 34.52
C ALA A 11 11.52 -32.85 34.10
N ILE A 12 10.35 -33.42 33.79
CA ILE A 12 9.14 -32.64 33.46
C ILE A 12 8.09 -32.92 34.52
N SER A 13 7.62 -31.86 35.16
CA SER A 13 6.46 -31.87 36.04
C SER A 13 5.27 -31.34 35.26
N LEU A 14 4.15 -32.07 35.33
CA LEU A 14 2.90 -31.67 34.68
C LEU A 14 1.82 -31.49 35.75
N ASP A 15 1.35 -30.26 35.89
CA ASP A 15 0.37 -29.88 36.90
C ASP A 15 -0.88 -29.26 36.27
N ARG A 16 -2.01 -29.39 36.97
CA ARG A 16 -3.21 -28.63 36.60
C ARG A 16 -3.09 -27.23 37.15
N VAL A 17 -3.29 -26.24 36.30
CA VAL A 17 -3.29 -24.84 36.73
C VAL A 17 -4.46 -24.61 37.67
N ARG A 18 -4.19 -23.88 38.74
CA ARG A 18 -5.20 -23.49 39.72
C ARG A 18 -5.28 -21.98 39.83
N ASP A 19 -6.49 -21.47 39.95
CA ASP A 19 -6.73 -20.06 40.18
C ASP A 19 -6.32 -19.64 41.62
N ALA A 20 -6.47 -18.35 41.92
CA ALA A 20 -6.15 -17.80 43.24
C ALA A 20 -6.98 -18.38 44.40
N ARG A 21 -8.05 -19.13 44.11
CA ARG A 21 -8.93 -19.78 45.09
C ARG A 21 -8.60 -21.27 45.26
N GLY A 22 -7.70 -21.80 44.43
CA GLY A 22 -7.31 -23.20 44.41
C GLY A 22 -8.18 -24.08 43.51
N ASP A 23 -9.13 -23.48 42.78
CA ASP A 23 -9.98 -24.17 41.81
C ASP A 23 -9.21 -24.37 40.50
N VAL A 24 -9.56 -25.41 39.73
CA VAL A 24 -8.89 -25.70 38.45
C VAL A 24 -9.21 -24.59 37.44
N GLU A 25 -8.17 -23.98 36.87
CA GLU A 25 -8.32 -22.98 35.82
C GLU A 25 -8.86 -23.65 34.55
N LEU A 26 -9.87 -23.02 33.95
CA LEU A 26 -10.45 -23.45 32.69
C LEU A 26 -10.10 -22.44 31.60
N ASP A 27 -9.81 -22.92 30.40
CA ASP A 27 -9.63 -22.09 29.21
C ASP A 27 -10.96 -21.42 28.77
N PRO A 28 -10.95 -20.51 27.76
CA PRO A 28 -12.16 -19.85 27.28
C PRO A 28 -13.27 -20.78 26.75
N TRP A 29 -12.97 -22.06 26.50
CA TRP A 29 -13.90 -23.09 26.04
C TRP A 29 -14.32 -24.06 27.16
N GLY A 30 -13.88 -23.83 28.40
CA GLY A 30 -14.25 -24.62 29.58
C GLY A 30 -13.43 -25.89 29.76
N GLN A 31 -12.27 -26.02 29.10
CA GLN A 31 -11.36 -27.16 29.27
C GLN A 31 -10.33 -26.90 30.35
N VAL A 32 -9.86 -27.97 31.02
CA VAL A 32 -8.85 -27.88 32.07
C VAL A 32 -7.51 -27.46 31.48
N THR A 33 -6.88 -26.44 32.08
CA THR A 33 -5.55 -26.00 31.67
C THR A 33 -4.45 -26.77 32.41
N PHE A 34 -3.49 -27.33 31.66
CA PHE A 34 -2.28 -27.97 32.15
C PHE A 34 -1.09 -27.02 32.01
N GLU A 35 -0.14 -27.14 32.93
CA GLU A 35 1.15 -26.45 32.89
C GLU A 35 2.27 -27.47 33.05
N ALA A 36 3.19 -27.48 32.09
CA ALA A 36 4.41 -28.27 32.16
C ALA A 36 5.58 -27.37 32.59
N THR A 37 6.36 -27.82 33.56
CA THR A 37 7.56 -27.12 34.06
C THR A 37 8.75 -28.09 34.19
N SER A 38 9.97 -27.54 34.21
CA SER A 38 11.20 -28.28 34.47
C SER A 38 12.03 -27.57 35.55
N PRO A 39 12.47 -28.26 36.62
CA PRO A 39 13.31 -27.67 37.65
C PRO A 39 14.70 -27.25 37.13
N GLU A 40 15.18 -27.86 36.05
CA GLU A 40 16.43 -27.51 35.38
C GLU A 40 16.34 -26.16 34.64
N TYR A 41 15.12 -25.73 34.27
CA TYR A 41 14.84 -24.50 33.54
C TYR A 41 13.81 -23.63 34.29
N PRO A 42 14.17 -23.09 35.46
CA PRO A 42 13.24 -22.32 36.28
C PRO A 42 12.74 -21.09 35.54
N GLY A 43 11.43 -20.92 35.49
CA GLY A 43 10.75 -19.81 34.81
C GLY A 43 10.31 -20.10 33.39
N LEU A 44 10.72 -21.23 32.79
CA LEU A 44 10.14 -21.71 31.54
C LEU A 44 8.96 -22.64 31.82
N PHE A 45 7.88 -22.49 31.06
CA PHE A 45 6.69 -23.30 31.17
C PHE A 45 5.99 -23.43 29.81
N GLY A 46 5.25 -24.52 29.62
CA GLY A 46 4.29 -24.68 28.52
C GLY A 46 2.88 -24.80 29.09
N ARG A 47 1.88 -24.21 28.44
CA ARG A 47 0.51 -24.17 28.97
C ARG A 47 -0.52 -24.41 27.85
N SER A 48 -1.27 -25.51 27.97
CA SER A 48 -2.33 -25.86 27.02
C SER A 48 -3.49 -26.56 27.76
N SER A 49 -4.66 -26.63 27.13
CA SER A 49 -5.75 -27.50 27.56
C SER A 49 -5.48 -28.99 27.30
N ASP A 50 -4.41 -29.31 26.56
CA ASP A 50 -3.88 -30.65 26.36
C ASP A 50 -2.53 -30.85 27.08
N ALA A 51 -2.39 -31.98 27.77
CA ALA A 51 -1.22 -32.32 28.57
C ALA A 51 0.05 -32.57 27.74
N ASP A 52 -0.10 -33.24 26.60
CA ASP A 52 1.00 -33.55 25.69
C ASP A 52 1.43 -32.28 24.97
N GLU A 53 0.48 -31.42 24.59
CA GLU A 53 0.76 -30.11 24.01
C GLU A 53 1.45 -29.17 25.01
N ALA A 54 1.01 -29.11 26.27
CA ALA A 54 1.68 -28.32 27.30
C ALA A 54 3.14 -28.78 27.50
N THR A 55 3.36 -30.09 27.50
CA THR A 55 4.72 -30.68 27.54
C THR A 55 5.52 -30.28 26.30
N GLN A 56 4.94 -30.40 25.11
CA GLN A 56 5.58 -30.01 23.86
C GLN A 56 5.96 -28.53 23.83
N GLN A 57 5.07 -27.64 24.27
CA GLN A 57 5.35 -26.21 24.37
C GLN A 57 6.49 -25.91 25.34
N LEU A 58 6.57 -26.62 26.48
CA LEU A 58 7.73 -26.51 27.38
C LEU A 58 9.01 -26.94 26.67
N LEU A 59 8.99 -28.10 26.00
CA LEU A 59 10.17 -28.61 25.28
C LEU A 59 10.63 -27.64 24.20
N ASP A 60 9.72 -27.05 23.44
CA ASP A 60 10.00 -26.02 22.45
C ASP A 60 10.61 -24.79 23.13
N THR A 61 10.03 -24.32 24.24
CA THR A 61 10.53 -23.16 24.99
C THR A 61 11.94 -23.39 25.55
N ILE A 62 12.21 -24.58 26.11
CA ILE A 62 13.54 -24.96 26.58
C ILE A 62 14.51 -24.97 25.40
N MET A 63 14.15 -25.62 24.30
CA MET A 63 14.97 -25.69 23.09
C MET A 63 15.29 -24.30 22.53
N TYR A 64 14.32 -23.37 22.58
CA TYR A 64 14.50 -21.98 22.18
C TYR A 64 15.42 -21.19 23.11
N ALA A 65 15.50 -21.56 24.39
CA ALA A 65 16.38 -20.93 25.37
C ALA A 65 17.82 -21.46 25.35
N LEU A 66 18.12 -22.53 24.60
CA LEU A 66 19.47 -23.10 24.57
C LEU A 66 20.48 -22.18 23.84
N PRO A 67 21.69 -22.00 24.41
CA PRO A 67 22.77 -21.32 23.70
C PRO A 67 23.22 -22.14 22.49
N ILE A 68 23.97 -21.51 21.59
CA ILE A 68 24.62 -22.22 20.49
C ILE A 68 25.55 -23.31 21.04
N ALA A 69 25.56 -24.49 20.42
CA ALA A 69 26.42 -25.59 20.84
C ALA A 69 27.90 -25.21 20.64
N PRO A 70 28.79 -25.41 21.63
CA PRO A 70 30.22 -25.09 21.51
C PRO A 70 30.88 -25.75 20.29
N GLU A 71 30.43 -26.95 19.92
CA GLU A 71 30.89 -27.69 18.74
C GLU A 71 30.61 -26.95 17.43
N VAL A 72 29.51 -26.21 17.35
CA VAL A 72 29.18 -25.39 16.18
C VAL A 72 30.12 -24.20 16.11
N THR A 73 30.31 -23.48 17.23
CA THR A 73 31.24 -22.35 17.33
C THR A 73 32.66 -22.77 16.91
N HIS A 74 33.17 -23.87 17.47
CA HIS A 74 34.49 -24.40 17.11
C HIS A 74 34.56 -24.81 15.64
N ALA A 75 33.54 -25.50 15.11
CA ALA A 75 33.55 -25.94 13.72
C ALA A 75 33.53 -24.77 12.73
N LEU A 76 32.83 -23.67 13.05
CA LEU A 76 32.85 -22.46 12.24
C LEU A 76 34.23 -21.78 12.26
N GLN A 77 34.88 -21.73 13.42
CA GLN A 77 36.24 -21.20 13.55
C GLN A 77 37.27 -22.08 12.81
N ASP A 78 37.18 -23.40 12.96
CA ASP A 78 38.03 -24.38 12.27
C ASP A 78 37.83 -24.35 10.75
N ALA A 79 36.62 -23.99 10.28
CA ALA A 79 36.34 -23.75 8.88
C ALA A 79 36.93 -22.43 8.35
N GLY A 80 37.57 -21.63 9.20
CA GLY A 80 38.26 -20.39 8.85
C GLY A 80 37.40 -19.13 8.94
N TYR A 81 36.19 -19.20 9.51
CA TYR A 81 35.36 -18.02 9.70
C TYR A 81 35.86 -17.18 10.90
N PRO A 82 35.97 -15.86 10.76
CA PRO A 82 36.40 -14.98 11.85
C PRO A 82 35.34 -14.93 12.96
N LEU A 83 35.76 -14.52 14.16
CA LEU A 83 34.88 -14.43 15.34
C LEU A 83 33.61 -13.61 15.08
N GLU A 84 33.72 -12.52 14.32
CA GLU A 84 32.57 -11.66 13.96
C GLU A 84 31.48 -12.42 13.20
N VAL A 85 31.84 -13.36 12.31
CA VAL A 85 30.89 -14.21 11.58
C VAL A 85 30.21 -15.20 12.53
N VAL A 86 30.95 -15.75 13.49
CA VAL A 86 30.42 -16.67 14.49
C VAL A 86 29.42 -15.97 15.41
N GLU A 87 29.76 -14.77 15.89
CA GLU A 87 28.86 -13.93 16.69
C GLU A 87 27.62 -13.51 15.91
N ALA A 88 27.77 -13.20 14.61
CA ALA A 88 26.63 -12.93 13.74
C ALA A 88 25.76 -14.17 13.55
N TRP A 89 26.35 -15.34 13.32
CA TRP A 89 25.60 -16.59 13.17
C TRP A 89 24.77 -16.91 14.42
N GLU A 90 25.38 -16.79 15.61
CA GLU A 90 24.67 -16.97 16.87
C GLU A 90 23.48 -16.03 17.02
N ARG A 91 23.67 -14.73 16.74
CA ARG A 91 22.60 -13.72 16.83
C ARG A 91 21.47 -13.99 15.84
N GLU A 92 21.81 -14.26 14.58
CA GLU A 92 20.83 -14.40 13.50
C GLU A 92 20.01 -15.69 13.61
N THR A 93 20.60 -16.75 14.18
CA THR A 93 19.94 -18.06 14.34
C THR A 93 19.14 -18.19 15.63
N GLU A 94 19.25 -17.25 16.57
CA GLU A 94 18.57 -17.31 17.88
C GLU A 94 17.05 -17.42 17.73
N GLY A 95 16.47 -16.61 16.84
CA GLY A 95 15.04 -16.64 16.52
C GLY A 95 14.63 -17.66 15.46
N CYS A 96 15.54 -18.44 14.89
CA CYS A 96 15.23 -19.31 13.75
C CYS A 96 14.55 -20.61 14.18
N ALA A 97 13.44 -20.98 13.54
CA ALA A 97 12.73 -22.23 13.85
C ALA A 97 13.58 -23.48 13.60
N ASP A 98 14.45 -23.47 12.59
CA ASP A 98 15.38 -24.58 12.33
C ASP A 98 16.58 -24.55 13.28
N ARG A 99 16.52 -25.42 14.29
CA ARG A 99 17.54 -25.51 15.35
C ARG A 99 18.80 -26.23 14.92
N SER A 100 18.82 -26.88 13.75
CA SER A 100 20.03 -27.53 13.24
C SER A 100 21.18 -26.53 13.01
N PHE A 101 20.87 -25.25 12.76
CA PHE A 101 21.86 -24.19 12.66
C PHE A 101 22.62 -23.91 13.97
N ARG A 102 22.02 -24.20 15.12
CA ARG A 102 22.61 -23.94 16.44
C ARG A 102 23.20 -25.18 17.12
N HIS A 103 22.85 -26.37 16.66
CA HIS A 103 23.26 -27.63 17.31
C HIS A 103 23.96 -28.64 16.39
N HIS A 104 23.93 -28.44 15.07
CA HIS A 104 24.57 -29.35 14.12
C HIS A 104 25.72 -28.67 13.37
N ALA A 105 26.95 -28.91 13.85
CA ALA A 105 28.17 -28.29 13.31
C ALA A 105 28.32 -28.48 11.80
N VAL A 106 28.00 -29.67 11.29
CA VAL A 106 28.07 -29.96 9.84
C VAL A 106 27.06 -29.11 9.08
N THR A 107 25.85 -28.92 9.60
CA THR A 107 24.82 -28.12 8.94
C THR A 107 25.22 -26.65 8.93
N ALA A 108 25.63 -26.09 10.07
CA ALA A 108 26.05 -24.69 10.14
C ALA A 108 27.20 -24.38 9.16
N VAL A 109 28.25 -25.21 9.16
CA VAL A 109 29.40 -25.04 8.25
C VAL A 109 28.98 -25.23 6.79
N ALA A 110 28.18 -26.27 6.48
CA ALA A 110 27.73 -26.54 5.12
C ALA A 110 26.85 -25.41 4.57
N THR A 111 25.94 -24.88 5.37
CA THR A 111 25.06 -23.76 5.01
C THR A 111 25.89 -22.51 4.71
N LEU A 112 26.73 -22.04 5.65
CA LEU A 112 27.56 -20.86 5.40
C LEU A 112 28.49 -21.05 4.19
N ARG A 113 29.01 -22.26 3.99
CA ARG A 113 29.84 -22.58 2.82
C ARG A 113 29.03 -22.52 1.53
N ALA A 114 27.79 -22.99 1.51
CA ALA A 114 26.94 -22.94 0.34
C ALA A 114 26.67 -21.49 -0.10
N TYR A 115 26.33 -20.63 0.85
CA TYR A 115 26.10 -19.20 0.61
C TYR A 115 27.37 -18.46 0.15
N THR A 116 28.50 -18.70 0.83
CA THR A 116 29.76 -18.04 0.47
C THR A 116 30.31 -18.50 -0.87
N ASN A 117 30.13 -19.78 -1.22
CA ASN A 117 30.45 -20.29 -2.55
C ASN A 117 29.54 -19.70 -3.64
N ALA A 118 28.32 -19.29 -3.30
CA ALA A 118 27.41 -18.60 -4.21
C ALA A 118 27.74 -17.09 -4.37
N GLY A 119 28.78 -16.60 -3.68
CA GLY A 119 29.27 -15.22 -3.80
C GLY A 119 28.74 -14.27 -2.73
N ILE A 120 27.98 -14.75 -1.74
CA ILE A 120 27.46 -13.93 -0.64
C ILE A 120 28.53 -13.82 0.46
N PRO A 121 28.92 -12.62 0.91
CA PRO A 121 29.84 -12.46 2.03
C PRO A 121 29.34 -13.18 3.29
N ALA A 122 30.24 -13.82 4.05
CA ALA A 122 29.87 -14.66 5.19
C ALA A 122 28.99 -13.95 6.23
N LEU A 123 29.24 -12.68 6.52
CA LEU A 123 28.41 -11.89 7.43
C LEU A 123 26.97 -11.71 6.92
N ALA A 124 26.81 -11.43 5.62
CA ALA A 124 25.49 -11.31 5.01
C ALA A 124 24.78 -12.67 4.95
N ALA A 125 25.54 -13.74 4.69
CA ALA A 125 25.03 -15.11 4.66
C ALA A 125 24.40 -15.52 6.01
N CYS A 126 24.94 -15.10 7.15
CA CYS A 126 24.34 -15.36 8.47
C CYS A 126 22.88 -14.88 8.54
N GLY A 127 22.59 -13.69 8.01
CA GLY A 127 21.25 -13.14 8.02
C GLY A 127 20.32 -13.76 6.97
N PHE A 128 20.83 -14.05 5.77
CA PHE A 128 20.00 -14.64 4.70
C PHE A 128 19.66 -16.11 4.96
N ALA A 129 20.58 -16.89 5.54
CA ALA A 129 20.40 -18.32 5.77
C ALA A 129 19.20 -18.67 6.65
N THR A 130 18.73 -17.73 7.46
CA THR A 130 17.57 -17.92 8.33
C THR A 130 16.25 -17.47 7.70
N LEU A 131 16.30 -16.88 6.50
CA LEU A 131 15.15 -16.25 5.85
C LEU A 131 14.84 -16.84 4.47
N LEU A 132 15.87 -17.19 3.70
CA LEU A 132 15.77 -17.59 2.30
C LEU A 132 16.55 -18.88 2.05
N ASP A 133 16.31 -19.50 0.90
CA ASP A 133 17.26 -20.49 0.37
C ASP A 133 18.42 -19.80 -0.37
N VAL A 134 19.47 -20.57 -0.67
CA VAL A 134 20.69 -20.08 -1.34
C VAL A 134 20.37 -19.39 -2.68
N VAL A 135 19.43 -19.91 -3.47
CA VAL A 135 19.14 -19.41 -4.82
C VAL A 135 18.47 -18.05 -4.73
N ASP A 136 17.46 -17.92 -3.86
CA ASP A 136 16.77 -16.66 -3.62
C ASP A 136 17.70 -15.63 -2.99
N ALA A 137 18.45 -16.00 -1.95
CA ALA A 137 19.39 -15.11 -1.29
C ALA A 137 20.48 -14.59 -2.23
N THR A 138 20.98 -15.43 -3.15
CA THR A 138 22.01 -15.02 -4.12
C THR A 138 21.45 -13.96 -5.07
N ALA A 139 20.24 -14.17 -5.58
CA ALA A 139 19.60 -13.20 -6.47
C ALA A 139 19.29 -11.88 -5.75
N VAL A 140 18.75 -11.96 -4.53
CA VAL A 140 18.45 -10.79 -3.70
C VAL A 140 19.72 -10.01 -3.33
N HIS A 141 20.79 -10.70 -2.95
CA HIS A 141 22.07 -10.06 -2.65
C HIS A 141 22.71 -9.41 -3.89
N ALA A 142 22.64 -10.07 -5.06
CA ALA A 142 23.14 -9.53 -6.32
C ALA A 142 22.38 -8.26 -6.76
N ALA A 143 21.11 -8.14 -6.37
CA ALA A 143 20.31 -6.92 -6.57
C ALA A 143 20.64 -5.79 -5.58
N GLY A 144 21.58 -6.00 -4.65
CA GLY A 144 22.01 -4.99 -3.67
C GLY A 144 21.21 -4.99 -2.37
N CYS A 145 20.24 -5.87 -2.21
CA CYS A 145 19.43 -5.96 -0.99
C CYS A 145 20.15 -6.74 0.12
N THR A 146 19.70 -6.53 1.36
CA THR A 146 20.22 -7.11 2.59
C THR A 146 19.18 -8.02 3.27
N SER A 147 19.61 -8.83 4.23
CA SER A 147 18.69 -9.62 5.06
C SER A 147 17.72 -8.75 5.87
N GLN A 148 18.08 -7.50 6.16
CA GLN A 148 17.20 -6.55 6.84
C GLN A 148 16.05 -6.10 5.94
N ASP A 149 16.28 -5.95 4.63
CA ASP A 149 15.23 -5.62 3.66
C ASP A 149 14.20 -6.75 3.56
N VAL A 150 14.67 -8.00 3.57
CA VAL A 150 13.79 -9.19 3.64
C VAL A 150 12.91 -9.15 4.88
N ARG A 151 13.48 -8.86 6.05
CA ARG A 151 12.73 -8.76 7.32
C ARG A 151 11.70 -7.64 7.31
N ARG A 152 12.04 -6.49 6.73
CA ARG A 152 11.10 -5.37 6.60
C ARG A 152 9.91 -5.74 5.73
N TYR A 153 10.13 -6.42 4.61
CA TYR A 153 9.03 -6.92 3.79
C TYR A 153 8.16 -7.94 4.54
N ALA A 154 8.76 -8.87 5.29
CA ALA A 154 8.01 -9.81 6.12
C ALA A 154 7.14 -9.09 7.17
N GLN A 155 7.70 -8.10 7.86
CA GLN A 155 6.97 -7.27 8.84
C GLN A 155 5.84 -6.46 8.19
N MET A 156 6.09 -5.89 7.01
CA MET A 156 5.07 -5.17 6.26
C MET A 156 3.92 -6.10 5.91
N ALA A 157 4.22 -7.25 5.31
CA ALA A 157 3.22 -8.25 4.97
C ALA A 157 2.40 -8.70 6.18
N ASP A 158 3.06 -8.83 7.34
CA ASP A 158 2.39 -9.21 8.58
C ASP A 158 1.43 -8.13 9.12
N SER A 159 1.80 -6.86 8.95
CA SER A 159 1.05 -5.72 9.50
C SER A 159 -0.18 -5.35 8.67
N SER A 160 -0.15 -5.62 7.38
CA SER A 160 -1.15 -5.18 6.41
C SER A 160 -2.07 -6.31 5.92
N GLY A 161 -1.82 -7.55 6.33
CA GLY A 161 -2.58 -8.73 5.88
C GLY A 161 -2.29 -9.13 4.43
N TRP A 162 -1.16 -8.70 3.87
CA TRP A 162 -0.82 -8.96 2.45
C TRP A 162 -0.60 -10.43 2.13
N TRP A 163 -0.46 -11.29 3.14
CA TRP A 163 -0.46 -12.74 2.98
C TRP A 163 -1.76 -13.29 2.36
N GLU A 164 -2.86 -12.53 2.36
CA GLU A 164 -4.13 -12.93 1.72
C GLU A 164 -4.11 -12.76 0.19
N THR A 165 -3.06 -12.14 -0.35
CA THR A 165 -2.84 -11.96 -1.80
C THR A 165 -1.58 -12.70 -2.25
N ASP A 166 -1.48 -13.04 -3.55
CA ASP A 166 -0.31 -13.66 -4.21
C ASP A 166 0.93 -12.72 -4.24
N PHE A 167 1.16 -11.94 -3.18
CA PHE A 167 2.24 -10.97 -3.10
C PHE A 167 3.59 -11.67 -2.87
N GLU A 168 4.35 -11.84 -3.95
CA GLU A 168 5.66 -12.49 -3.91
C GLU A 168 6.78 -11.50 -3.54
N ILE A 169 7.06 -11.34 -2.24
CA ILE A 169 8.16 -10.51 -1.68
C ILE A 169 9.49 -10.70 -2.44
N ILE A 170 9.81 -11.94 -2.78
CA ILE A 170 11.08 -12.29 -3.44
C ILE A 170 11.21 -11.63 -4.81
N ARG A 171 10.11 -11.42 -5.55
CA ARG A 171 10.19 -10.74 -6.86
C ARG A 171 10.61 -9.29 -6.73
N TRP A 172 10.09 -8.58 -5.72
CA TRP A 172 10.43 -7.18 -5.46
C TRP A 172 11.90 -7.03 -5.05
N LEU A 173 12.36 -7.88 -4.13
CA LEU A 173 13.74 -7.87 -3.69
C LEU A 173 14.73 -8.25 -4.80
N ARG A 174 14.38 -9.21 -5.67
CA ARG A 174 15.18 -9.55 -6.86
C ARG A 174 15.26 -8.42 -7.87
N ALA A 175 14.25 -7.55 -7.89
CA ALA A 175 14.26 -6.34 -8.70
C ALA A 175 15.07 -5.19 -8.07
N GLY A 176 15.67 -5.39 -6.88
CA GLY A 176 16.43 -4.37 -6.16
C GLY A 176 15.56 -3.35 -5.44
N ILE A 177 14.25 -3.58 -5.35
CA ILE A 177 13.31 -2.66 -4.71
C ILE A 177 13.22 -3.02 -3.23
N VAL A 178 13.72 -2.13 -2.37
CA VAL A 178 13.66 -2.28 -0.91
C VAL A 178 12.25 -1.97 -0.37
N ALA A 179 11.94 -2.48 0.81
CA ALA A 179 10.61 -2.45 1.42
C ALA A 179 9.96 -1.05 1.44
N ASP A 180 10.72 -0.03 1.88
CA ASP A 180 10.24 1.35 1.99
C ASP A 180 9.83 1.92 0.61
N ARG A 181 10.55 1.55 -0.46
CA ARG A 181 10.22 1.93 -1.85
C ARG A 181 9.08 1.09 -2.39
N GLY A 182 9.09 -0.22 -2.14
CA GLY A 182 8.00 -1.13 -2.53
C GLY A 182 6.63 -0.70 -2.00
N ALA A 183 6.59 -0.11 -0.80
CA ALA A 183 5.39 0.47 -0.20
C ALA A 183 4.71 1.53 -1.09
N LEU A 184 5.46 2.22 -1.96
CA LEU A 184 4.90 3.21 -2.89
C LEU A 184 4.19 2.58 -4.08
N TYR A 185 4.53 1.33 -4.43
CA TYR A 185 4.12 0.68 -5.67
C TYR A 185 3.10 -0.44 -5.50
N VAL A 186 3.18 -1.19 -4.39
CA VAL A 186 2.53 -2.50 -4.22
C VAL A 186 1.03 -2.53 -4.55
N ASP A 187 0.29 -1.47 -4.24
CA ASP A 187 -1.17 -1.43 -4.43
C ASP A 187 -1.58 -0.98 -5.85
N HIS A 188 -0.62 -0.55 -6.67
CA HIS A 188 -0.88 0.25 -7.86
C HIS A 188 -0.02 -0.13 -9.07
N CYS A 189 1.02 -0.94 -8.89
CA CYS A 189 1.97 -1.32 -9.93
C CYS A 189 2.39 -2.79 -9.81
N THR A 190 2.70 -3.41 -10.94
CA THR A 190 3.47 -4.65 -10.97
C THR A 190 4.95 -4.36 -10.68
N VAL A 191 5.73 -5.41 -10.38
CA VAL A 191 7.19 -5.29 -10.17
C VAL A 191 7.87 -4.69 -11.40
N GLU A 192 7.46 -5.07 -12.61
CA GLU A 192 8.03 -4.56 -13.86
C GLU A 192 7.77 -3.06 -14.03
N GLN A 193 6.57 -2.60 -13.66
CA GLN A 193 6.24 -1.17 -13.68
C GLN A 193 7.04 -0.40 -12.63
N ALA A 194 7.21 -0.97 -11.43
CA ALA A 194 8.03 -0.35 -10.39
C ALA A 194 9.51 -0.23 -10.83
N VAL A 195 10.07 -1.27 -11.47
CA VAL A 195 11.42 -1.22 -12.05
C VAL A 195 11.54 -0.13 -13.11
N ALA A 196 10.54 0.01 -13.98
CA ALA A 196 10.53 1.07 -14.98
C ALA A 196 10.49 2.47 -14.34
N TRP A 197 9.74 2.62 -13.24
CA TRP A 197 9.72 3.85 -12.44
C TRP A 197 11.09 4.14 -11.80
N GLU A 198 11.71 3.18 -11.13
CA GLU A 198 13.03 3.38 -10.51
C GLU A 198 14.09 3.77 -11.55
N ALA A 199 14.12 3.10 -12.71
CA ALA A 199 15.02 3.46 -13.81
C ALA A 199 14.78 4.88 -14.35
N PHE A 200 13.52 5.35 -14.36
CA PHE A 200 13.21 6.72 -14.75
C PHE A 200 13.69 7.73 -13.71
N LEU A 201 13.57 7.41 -12.42
CA LEU A 201 13.96 8.30 -11.31
C LEU A 201 15.47 8.46 -11.17
N GLU A 202 16.27 7.49 -11.63
CA GLU A 202 17.74 7.64 -11.70
C GLU A 202 18.17 8.85 -12.55
N ALA A 203 17.36 9.23 -13.55
CA ALA A 203 17.62 10.33 -14.46
C ALA A 203 16.75 11.57 -14.22
N ASN A 204 15.71 11.46 -13.38
CA ASN A 204 14.70 12.50 -13.20
C ASN A 204 14.33 12.67 -11.73
N GLU A 205 14.35 13.91 -11.23
CA GLU A 205 13.92 14.21 -9.88
C GLU A 205 12.39 14.30 -9.81
N VAL A 206 11.74 13.29 -9.23
CA VAL A 206 10.31 13.30 -8.89
C VAL A 206 10.16 13.05 -7.39
N PRO A 207 9.51 13.94 -6.64
CA PRO A 207 9.24 13.73 -5.22
C PRO A 207 8.37 12.49 -4.97
N ASP A 208 8.59 11.80 -3.86
CA ASP A 208 7.86 10.57 -3.52
C ASP A 208 6.34 10.75 -3.41
N ASP A 209 5.87 11.92 -2.96
CA ASP A 209 4.44 12.23 -2.89
C ASP A 209 3.81 12.38 -4.28
N ASP A 210 4.56 12.93 -5.24
CA ASP A 210 4.13 13.02 -6.63
C ASP A 210 4.20 11.65 -7.31
N LEU A 211 5.27 10.88 -7.08
CA LEU A 211 5.40 9.50 -7.55
C LEU A 211 4.21 8.65 -7.08
N ARG A 212 3.88 8.72 -5.78
CA ARG A 212 2.73 8.00 -5.21
C ARG A 212 1.44 8.39 -5.94
N SER A 213 1.27 9.67 -6.24
CA SER A 213 0.10 10.17 -6.96
C SER A 213 0.07 9.67 -8.41
N LEU A 214 1.19 9.71 -9.14
CA LEU A 214 1.35 9.24 -10.52
C LEU A 214 1.04 7.73 -10.63
N VAL A 215 1.64 6.94 -9.75
CA VAL A 215 1.45 5.50 -9.67
C VAL A 215 -0.02 5.16 -9.37
N ARG A 216 -0.66 5.87 -8.43
CA ARG A 216 -2.06 5.67 -8.07
C ARG A 216 -3.03 5.95 -9.22
N ILE A 217 -2.73 6.92 -10.08
CA ILE A 217 -3.55 7.24 -11.27
C ILE A 217 -3.16 6.43 -12.51
N GLY A 218 -2.25 5.46 -12.36
CA GLY A 218 -1.84 4.55 -13.43
C GLY A 218 -0.95 5.18 -14.50
N VAL A 219 -0.42 6.38 -14.26
CA VAL A 219 0.54 7.04 -15.15
C VAL A 219 1.81 6.20 -15.19
N GLN A 220 2.41 6.05 -16.37
CA GLN A 220 3.66 5.35 -16.59
C GLN A 220 4.82 6.35 -16.74
N PRO A 221 6.08 5.92 -16.53
CA PRO A 221 7.24 6.79 -16.72
C PRO A 221 7.31 7.43 -18.11
N GLN A 222 6.88 6.68 -19.15
CA GLN A 222 6.86 7.17 -20.52
C GLN A 222 5.89 8.33 -20.71
N ASP A 223 4.75 8.35 -20.03
CA ASP A 223 3.79 9.45 -20.13
C ASP A 223 4.40 10.76 -19.58
N VAL A 224 5.20 10.66 -18.51
CA VAL A 224 5.95 11.79 -17.96
C VAL A 224 7.02 12.27 -18.93
N ALA A 225 7.76 11.33 -19.55
CA ALA A 225 8.72 11.65 -20.59
C ALA A 225 8.06 12.32 -21.82
N ASP A 226 6.83 11.94 -22.13
CA ASP A 226 6.02 12.50 -23.23
C ASP A 226 5.34 13.84 -22.86
N GLY A 227 5.55 14.34 -21.63
CA GLY A 227 5.15 15.68 -21.21
C GLY A 227 4.02 15.75 -20.19
N PHE A 228 3.66 14.64 -19.54
CA PHE A 228 2.68 14.68 -18.44
C PHE A 228 3.19 15.57 -17.28
N PRO A 229 2.40 16.56 -16.80
CA PRO A 229 2.82 17.49 -15.77
C PRO A 229 2.77 16.85 -14.38
N VAL A 230 3.94 16.52 -13.83
CA VAL A 230 4.11 15.90 -12.49
C VAL A 230 3.34 16.65 -11.40
N HIS A 231 3.37 17.98 -11.38
CA HIS A 231 2.70 18.80 -10.37
C HIS A 231 1.17 18.66 -10.33
N ARG A 232 0.54 18.16 -11.40
CA ARG A 232 -0.90 17.87 -11.46
C ARG A 232 -1.25 16.43 -11.05
N ALA A 233 -0.27 15.58 -10.79
CA ALA A 233 -0.51 14.19 -10.40
C ALA A 233 -1.36 14.10 -9.13
N SER A 234 -1.02 14.90 -8.12
CA SER A 234 -1.79 14.97 -6.87
C SER A 234 -3.23 15.39 -7.15
N PHE A 235 -3.45 16.39 -7.99
CA PHE A 235 -4.79 16.84 -8.40
C PHE A 235 -5.61 15.69 -8.99
N TYR A 236 -5.09 14.98 -10.00
CA TYR A 236 -5.80 13.84 -10.59
C TYR A 236 -6.03 12.70 -9.58
N ALA A 237 -5.08 12.46 -8.68
CA ALA A 237 -5.22 11.45 -7.63
C ALA A 237 -6.31 11.79 -6.60
N HIS A 238 -6.64 13.07 -6.40
CA HIS A 238 -7.73 13.51 -5.52
C HIS A 238 -9.11 13.50 -6.21
N CYS A 239 -9.16 13.59 -7.54
CA CYS A 239 -10.42 13.49 -8.28
C CYS A 239 -11.01 12.06 -8.33
N THR A 240 -10.29 11.06 -7.79
CA THR A 240 -10.68 9.67 -7.43
C THR A 240 -11.91 9.07 -8.11
N ALA A 241 -11.94 9.06 -9.44
CA ALA A 241 -12.87 8.23 -10.20
C ALA A 241 -12.12 7.04 -10.80
N PRO A 242 -12.50 5.77 -10.53
CA PRO A 242 -11.81 4.57 -11.02
C PRO A 242 -11.65 4.46 -12.55
N TRP A 243 -12.44 5.22 -13.30
CA TRP A 243 -12.46 5.27 -14.78
C TRP A 243 -11.71 6.48 -15.36
N LEU A 244 -11.01 7.23 -14.51
CA LEU A 244 -10.31 8.46 -14.87
C LEU A 244 -8.94 8.08 -15.46
N ASN A 245 -8.82 8.20 -16.78
CA ASN A 245 -7.52 8.14 -17.44
C ASN A 245 -6.90 9.54 -17.38
N ALA A 246 -5.98 9.76 -16.43
CA ALA A 246 -5.35 11.05 -16.21
C ALA A 246 -4.60 11.55 -17.46
N VAL A 247 -3.96 10.64 -18.21
CA VAL A 247 -3.24 10.96 -19.44
C VAL A 247 -4.20 11.47 -20.53
N GLU A 248 -5.36 10.84 -20.68
CA GLU A 248 -6.38 11.32 -21.63
C GLU A 248 -6.94 12.70 -21.25
N TRP A 249 -7.18 12.92 -19.96
CA TRP A 249 -7.65 14.21 -19.44
C TRP A 249 -6.62 15.32 -19.61
N GLU A 250 -5.35 15.03 -19.38
CA GLU A 250 -4.28 15.99 -19.61
C GLU A 250 -4.10 16.28 -21.11
N ALA A 251 -4.13 15.25 -21.96
CA ALA A 251 -4.07 15.45 -23.41
C ALA A 251 -5.24 16.30 -23.93
N PHE A 252 -6.43 16.13 -23.36
CA PHE A 252 -7.59 16.98 -23.63
C PHE A 252 -7.35 18.42 -23.15
N ALA A 253 -6.94 18.60 -21.89
CA ALA A 253 -6.70 19.91 -21.30
C ALA A 253 -5.65 20.71 -22.08
N SER A 254 -4.53 20.08 -22.40
CA SER A 254 -3.45 20.64 -23.20
C SER A 254 -3.89 21.02 -24.61
N ARG A 255 -4.66 20.17 -25.29
CA ARG A 255 -5.18 20.46 -26.65
C ARG A 255 -6.12 21.67 -26.67
N HIS A 256 -6.90 21.85 -25.62
CA HIS A 256 -7.97 22.84 -25.55
C HIS A 256 -7.62 24.07 -24.69
N GLY A 257 -6.40 24.13 -24.14
CA GLY A 257 -5.94 25.25 -23.31
C GLY A 257 -6.75 25.42 -22.01
N VAL A 258 -7.16 24.31 -21.40
CA VAL A 258 -8.03 24.30 -20.21
C VAL A 258 -7.22 24.68 -18.96
N SER A 259 -7.74 25.60 -18.16
CA SER A 259 -7.15 26.00 -16.88
C SER A 259 -7.35 24.93 -15.80
N ASP A 260 -6.57 24.96 -14.72
CA ASP A 260 -6.75 24.01 -13.60
C ASP A 260 -8.15 24.09 -13.00
N ALA A 261 -8.69 25.30 -12.84
CA ALA A 261 -10.03 25.52 -12.30
C ALA A 261 -11.11 24.91 -13.21
N ASP A 262 -11.00 25.12 -14.53
CA ASP A 262 -11.94 24.55 -15.50
C ASP A 262 -11.83 23.04 -15.57
N LEU A 263 -10.62 22.49 -15.43
CA LEU A 263 -10.40 21.06 -15.40
C LEU A 263 -11.10 20.40 -14.20
N VAL A 264 -11.06 21.03 -13.01
CA VAL A 264 -11.84 20.60 -11.83
C VAL A 264 -13.33 20.59 -12.17
N GLY A 265 -13.84 21.67 -12.76
CA GLY A 265 -15.24 21.76 -13.13
C GLY A 265 -15.67 20.70 -14.14
N LEU A 266 -14.82 20.41 -15.12
CA LEU A 266 -15.06 19.37 -16.11
C LEU A 266 -15.13 17.97 -15.47
N PHE A 267 -14.33 17.68 -14.43
CA PHE A 267 -14.43 16.42 -13.70
C PHE A 267 -15.73 16.27 -12.91
N HIS A 268 -16.24 17.35 -12.34
CA HIS A 268 -17.53 17.33 -11.63
C HIS A 268 -18.70 17.12 -12.58
N LEU A 269 -18.62 17.68 -13.80
CA LEU A 269 -19.67 17.57 -14.79
C LEU A 269 -19.58 16.26 -15.58
N PHE A 270 -18.40 15.89 -16.04
CA PHE A 270 -18.20 14.83 -17.02
C PHE A 270 -17.35 13.67 -16.50
N VAL A 271 -17.79 12.46 -16.86
CA VAL A 271 -17.16 11.20 -16.46
C VAL A 271 -15.84 10.97 -17.21
N GLN A 272 -15.74 11.38 -18.48
CA GLN A 272 -14.57 11.20 -19.36
C GLN A 272 -14.46 12.36 -20.37
N PRO A 273 -13.27 12.64 -20.94
CA PRO A 273 -13.08 13.75 -21.88
C PRO A 273 -13.97 13.61 -23.12
N LYS A 274 -14.18 12.38 -23.59
CA LYS A 274 -15.05 12.07 -24.74
C LYS A 274 -16.53 12.37 -24.49
N CYS A 275 -16.94 12.54 -23.24
CA CYS A 275 -18.31 12.91 -22.87
C CYS A 275 -18.53 14.43 -22.91
N VAL A 276 -17.46 15.21 -23.03
CA VAL A 276 -17.58 16.66 -23.17
C VAL A 276 -18.19 16.96 -24.55
N ALA A 277 -19.38 17.57 -24.54
CA ALA A 277 -20.05 17.93 -25.78
C ALA A 277 -19.22 18.96 -26.55
N HIS A 278 -19.13 18.80 -27.87
CA HIS A 278 -18.34 19.70 -28.74
C HIS A 278 -18.79 21.17 -28.69
N THR A 279 -20.02 21.43 -28.25
CA THR A 279 -20.59 22.77 -28.11
C THR A 279 -20.43 23.35 -26.70
N PHE A 280 -19.92 22.58 -25.74
CA PHE A 280 -19.80 23.04 -24.36
C PHE A 280 -18.65 24.05 -24.21
N PRO A 281 -18.88 25.23 -23.62
CA PRO A 281 -17.84 26.22 -23.37
C PRO A 281 -16.98 25.82 -22.17
N LEU A 282 -15.79 25.28 -22.46
CA LEU A 282 -14.88 24.73 -21.44
C LEU A 282 -14.51 25.71 -20.31
N HIS A 283 -14.40 27.00 -20.62
CA HIS A 283 -14.06 28.06 -19.64
C HIS A 283 -15.17 28.37 -18.63
N ARG A 284 -16.35 27.76 -18.76
CA ARG A 284 -17.47 27.90 -17.81
C ARG A 284 -17.69 26.63 -16.98
N ALA A 285 -16.86 25.61 -17.19
CA ALA A 285 -16.98 24.36 -16.46
C ALA A 285 -16.84 24.57 -14.94
N ALA A 286 -15.84 25.37 -14.53
CA ALA A 286 -15.63 25.73 -13.12
C ALA A 286 -16.87 26.41 -12.54
N PHE A 287 -17.41 27.39 -13.27
CA PHE A 287 -18.60 28.14 -12.85
C PHE A 287 -19.80 27.22 -12.58
N TYR A 288 -20.12 26.31 -13.49
CA TYR A 288 -21.26 25.39 -13.31
C TYR A 288 -21.04 24.41 -12.15
N ALA A 289 -19.81 23.90 -12.00
CA ALA A 289 -19.48 23.01 -10.90
C ALA A 289 -19.58 23.73 -9.54
N GLU A 290 -19.10 24.97 -9.45
CA GLU A 290 -19.25 25.82 -8.24
C GLU A 290 -20.72 26.08 -7.90
N CYS A 291 -21.58 26.19 -8.91
CA CYS A 291 -23.03 26.33 -8.72
C CYS A 291 -23.74 25.01 -8.42
N GLY A 292 -23.02 23.88 -8.35
CA GLY A 292 -23.59 22.55 -8.07
C GLY A 292 -24.44 21.99 -9.22
N ALA A 293 -24.27 22.49 -10.44
CA ALA A 293 -25.03 22.02 -11.60
C ALA A 293 -24.56 20.62 -12.03
N SER A 294 -25.49 19.78 -12.49
CA SER A 294 -25.15 18.56 -13.23
C SER A 294 -24.81 18.90 -14.68
N TRP A 295 -24.14 17.99 -15.41
CA TRP A 295 -23.82 18.23 -16.82
C TRP A 295 -25.07 18.43 -17.69
N HIS A 296 -26.18 17.75 -17.38
CA HIS A 296 -27.44 17.93 -18.11
C HIS A 296 -27.96 19.36 -17.96
N VAL A 297 -27.94 19.87 -16.73
CA VAL A 297 -28.35 21.25 -16.40
C VAL A 297 -27.41 22.26 -17.05
N ALA A 298 -26.10 22.05 -16.95
CA ALA A 298 -25.11 22.92 -17.58
C ALA A 298 -25.28 22.98 -19.11
N MET A 299 -25.49 21.83 -19.77
CA MET A 299 -25.74 21.76 -21.22
C MET A 299 -27.06 22.42 -21.62
N ALA A 300 -28.13 22.20 -20.85
CA ALA A 300 -29.43 22.82 -21.12
C ALA A 300 -29.33 24.35 -21.04
N TRP A 301 -28.63 24.86 -20.01
CA TRP A 301 -28.36 26.28 -19.86
C TRP A 301 -27.49 26.84 -20.98
N GLU A 302 -26.42 26.15 -21.38
CA GLU A 302 -25.57 26.63 -22.47
C GLU A 302 -26.29 26.66 -23.82
N ASN A 303 -27.15 25.68 -24.09
CA ASN A 303 -28.00 25.69 -25.28
C ASN A 303 -28.99 26.87 -25.25
N ALA A 304 -29.65 27.10 -24.10
CA ALA A 304 -30.59 28.21 -23.94
C ALA A 304 -29.89 29.57 -24.02
N LEU A 305 -28.68 29.70 -23.49
CA LEU A 305 -27.90 30.93 -23.55
C LEU A 305 -27.39 31.22 -24.97
N ALA A 306 -27.01 30.19 -25.73
CA ALA A 306 -26.63 30.35 -27.13
C ALA A 306 -27.79 30.84 -28.01
N GLU A 307 -29.02 30.42 -27.70
CA GLU A 307 -30.21 30.74 -28.49
C GLU A 307 -30.92 32.03 -28.02
N TYR A 308 -30.92 32.31 -26.72
CA TYR A 308 -31.74 33.36 -26.10
C TYR A 308 -31.00 34.22 -25.05
N GLY A 309 -29.71 33.95 -24.79
CA GLY A 309 -28.98 34.42 -23.60
C GLY A 309 -28.29 35.78 -23.70
N GLN A 310 -28.60 36.63 -24.68
CA GLN A 310 -27.91 37.92 -24.89
C GLN A 310 -27.96 38.90 -23.70
N GLN A 311 -28.70 38.60 -22.62
CA GLN A 311 -28.88 39.45 -21.44
C GLN A 311 -28.75 38.72 -20.09
N VAL A 312 -28.24 37.49 -20.05
CA VAL A 312 -28.00 36.77 -18.79
C VAL A 312 -26.50 36.86 -18.47
N ASP A 313 -26.14 37.58 -17.42
CA ASP A 313 -24.76 37.60 -16.92
C ASP A 313 -24.48 36.44 -15.93
N ASP A 314 -23.21 36.22 -15.58
CA ASP A 314 -22.83 35.13 -14.65
C ASP A 314 -23.39 35.33 -13.22
N SER A 315 -23.78 36.55 -12.84
CA SER A 315 -24.44 36.79 -11.55
C SER A 315 -25.88 36.28 -11.61
N ASP A 316 -26.61 36.67 -12.66
CA ASP A 316 -27.98 36.22 -12.89
C ASP A 316 -28.04 34.70 -13.02
N LEU A 317 -27.13 34.10 -13.79
CA LEU A 317 -27.07 32.66 -13.96
C LEU A 317 -26.79 31.92 -12.64
N ARG A 318 -25.94 32.49 -11.76
CA ARG A 318 -25.68 31.91 -10.44
C ARG A 318 -26.94 31.90 -9.57
N ASP A 319 -27.67 33.01 -9.55
CA ASP A 319 -28.91 33.13 -8.77
C ASP A 319 -30.00 32.18 -9.30
N ILE A 320 -30.09 32.04 -10.63
CA ILE A 320 -30.99 31.09 -11.32
C ILE A 320 -30.68 29.64 -10.94
N LEU A 321 -29.40 29.25 -11.03
CA LEU A 321 -28.95 27.90 -10.70
C LEU A 321 -29.15 27.60 -9.21
N ALA A 322 -28.86 28.56 -8.33
CA ALA A 322 -29.08 28.42 -6.89
C ALA A 322 -30.57 28.22 -6.53
N ALA A 323 -31.47 28.80 -7.33
CA ALA A 323 -32.90 28.62 -7.19
C ALA A 323 -33.44 27.33 -7.82
N GLY A 324 -32.59 26.55 -8.52
CA GLY A 324 -32.98 25.31 -9.19
C GLY A 324 -33.93 25.53 -10.37
N LEU A 325 -33.87 26.70 -11.01
CA LEU A 325 -34.69 26.98 -12.18
C LEU A 325 -34.08 26.34 -13.43
N GLU A 326 -34.91 25.60 -14.17
CA GLU A 326 -34.54 25.05 -15.48
C GLU A 326 -34.79 26.08 -16.59
N PRO A 327 -34.03 26.04 -17.71
CA PRO A 327 -34.20 27.00 -18.80
C PRO A 327 -35.62 27.00 -19.37
N GLU A 328 -36.26 25.84 -19.43
CA GLU A 328 -37.61 25.62 -19.96
C GLU A 328 -38.66 26.43 -19.20
N CYS A 329 -38.58 26.47 -17.86
CA CYS A 329 -39.50 27.25 -17.03
C CYS A 329 -39.40 28.76 -17.31
N LEU A 330 -38.18 29.24 -17.57
CA LEU A 330 -37.93 30.65 -17.85
C LEU A 330 -38.32 31.03 -19.28
N LEU A 331 -38.17 30.12 -20.24
CA LEU A 331 -38.66 30.28 -21.61
C LEU A 331 -40.20 30.31 -21.65
N GLU A 332 -40.88 29.43 -20.91
CA GLU A 332 -42.35 29.44 -20.80
C GLU A 332 -42.85 30.75 -20.18
N TYR A 333 -42.21 31.20 -19.10
CA TYR A 333 -42.57 32.47 -18.45
C TYR A 333 -42.31 33.67 -19.36
N SER A 334 -41.20 33.67 -20.10
CA SER A 334 -40.90 34.72 -21.08
C SER A 334 -41.90 34.74 -22.24
N ALA A 335 -42.29 33.59 -22.77
CA ALA A 335 -43.29 33.47 -23.84
C ALA A 335 -44.70 33.90 -23.41
N ALA A 336 -45.02 33.75 -22.12
CA ALA A 336 -46.28 34.20 -21.54
C ALA A 336 -46.32 35.71 -21.23
N SER A 337 -45.18 36.40 -21.29
CA SER A 337 -45.10 37.84 -21.09
C SER A 337 -45.62 38.58 -22.34
N GLU A 338 -46.48 39.58 -22.14
CA GLU A 338 -47.02 40.40 -23.24
C GLU A 338 -45.96 41.32 -23.89
N ASP A 339 -44.78 41.44 -23.27
CA ASP A 339 -43.65 42.23 -23.79
C ASP A 339 -42.79 41.40 -24.76
N ALA A 340 -42.93 41.70 -26.06
CA ALA A 340 -42.09 41.19 -27.13
C ALA A 340 -40.64 41.69 -26.99
N GLY A 341 -39.88 41.05 -26.11
CA GLY A 341 -38.52 41.44 -25.73
C GLY A 341 -38.15 41.08 -24.29
N PHE A 342 -39.05 40.43 -23.54
CA PHE A 342 -38.80 40.00 -22.18
C PHE A 342 -37.73 38.90 -22.13
N ALA A 343 -36.48 39.31 -21.95
CA ALA A 343 -35.33 38.42 -21.98
C ALA A 343 -35.24 37.50 -20.76
N LEU A 344 -34.58 36.36 -20.92
CA LEU A 344 -34.40 35.34 -19.87
C LEU A 344 -33.87 35.92 -18.54
N GLY A 345 -32.95 36.89 -18.59
CA GLY A 345 -32.40 37.52 -17.37
C GLY A 345 -33.45 38.33 -16.60
N GLN A 346 -34.37 39.00 -17.30
CA GLN A 346 -35.47 39.72 -16.65
C GLN A 346 -36.53 38.76 -16.11
N ALA A 347 -36.81 37.67 -16.84
CA ALA A 347 -37.68 36.58 -16.36
C ALA A 347 -37.16 35.98 -15.05
N ALA A 348 -35.87 35.67 -15.02
CA ALA A 348 -35.21 35.15 -13.84
C ALA A 348 -35.29 36.11 -12.65
N ARG A 349 -34.90 37.37 -12.83
CA ARG A 349 -34.96 38.37 -11.76
C ARG A 349 -36.38 38.57 -11.23
N THR A 350 -37.38 38.57 -12.11
CA THR A 350 -38.79 38.71 -11.73
C THR A 350 -39.27 37.50 -10.92
N LEU A 351 -38.97 36.27 -11.36
CA LEU A 351 -39.34 35.05 -10.63
C LEU A 351 -38.63 34.92 -9.29
N LEU A 352 -37.38 35.39 -9.21
CA LEU A 352 -36.56 35.36 -7.99
C LEU A 352 -36.81 36.55 -7.05
N GLY A 353 -37.67 37.51 -7.45
CA GLY A 353 -37.93 38.71 -6.66
C GLY A 353 -36.72 39.65 -6.54
N LEU A 354 -35.78 39.57 -7.48
CA LEU A 354 -34.58 40.40 -7.54
C LEU A 354 -34.90 41.74 -8.20
N THR A 355 -34.30 42.82 -7.72
CA THR A 355 -34.49 44.16 -8.30
C THR A 355 -33.94 44.19 -9.74
N PRO A 356 -34.71 44.71 -10.73
CA PRO A 356 -34.17 44.92 -12.07
C PRO A 356 -33.03 45.95 -12.01
N ARG A 357 -31.88 45.63 -12.62
CA ARG A 357 -30.76 46.57 -12.78
C ARG A 357 -30.97 47.48 -13.98
#